data_AF-A0A847F9K8-F1
#
_entry.id   AF-A0A847F9K8-F1
#
_cell.length_a   1.000
_cell.length_b   1.000
_cell.length_c   1.000
_cell.angle_alpha   90.00
_cell.angle_beta   90.00
_cell.angle_gamma   90.00
#
_symmetry.space_group_name_H-M   'P 1'
#
loop_
_entity.id
_entity.type
_entity.pdbx_description
1 polymer ?
#
loop_
_entity_poly.entity_id
_entity_poly.type
_entity_poly.pdbx_seq_one_letter_code
_entity_poly.pdbx_strand_id
1 'polypeptide(L)'
;MPELLALYGTVVFTSISGVMMPGPMFAATLAKSYKTPFAGAWISLGHAVVEIPVILLIYFGFARFFQHQIVHIALSLTGGAMIIFLAVSMYRARHDVVTERRD
;
A
#
# COMPACT_ATOMS: atom_id res chain seq x y z
N MET A 1 -30.72 8.17 11.41
CA MET A 1 -29.60 9.04 11.84
C MET A 1 -28.43 8.27 12.48
N PRO A 2 -28.62 7.35 13.46
CA PRO A 2 -27.48 6.64 14.08
C PRO A 2 -26.73 5.71 13.11
N GLU A 3 -27.43 5.08 12.17
CA GLU A 3 -26.84 4.22 11.12
C GLU A 3 -25.84 4.96 10.23
N LEU A 4 -26.12 6.23 9.88
CA LEU A 4 -25.22 7.03 9.04
C LEU A 4 -23.96 7.43 9.82
N LEU A 5 -24.10 7.82 11.09
CA LEU A 5 -22.96 8.13 11.95
C LEU A 5 -22.06 6.90 12.16
N ALA A 6 -22.66 5.72 12.32
CA ALA A 6 -21.93 4.46 12.41
C ALA A 6 -21.18 4.13 11.11
N LEU A 7 -21.81 4.32 9.95
CA LEU A 7 -21.16 4.13 8.65
C LEU A 7 -19.95 5.07 8.49
N TYR A 8 -20.13 6.38 8.65
CA TYR A 8 -19.03 7.34 8.50
C TYR A 8 -17.90 7.08 9.51
N GLY A 9 -18.24 6.77 10.76
CA GLY A 9 -17.25 6.40 11.77
C GLY A 9 -16.43 5.19 11.31
N THR A 10 -17.10 4.12 10.88
CA THR A 10 -16.43 2.89 10.44
C THR A 10 -15.52 3.14 9.24
N VAL A 11 -15.97 3.93 8.25
CA VAL A 11 -15.17 4.30 7.08
C VAL A 11 -13.94 5.11 7.47
N VAL A 12 -14.08 6.08 8.37
CA VAL A 12 -12.95 6.89 8.86
C VAL A 12 -11.94 6.02 9.60
N PHE A 13 -12.39 5.18 10.54
CA PHE A 13 -11.50 4.33 11.33
C PHE A 13 -10.78 3.27 10.49
N THR A 14 -11.50 2.61 9.57
CA THR A 14 -10.90 1.60 8.67
C THR A 14 -9.90 2.24 7.71
N SER A 15 -10.21 3.41 7.15
CA SER A 15 -9.31 4.13 6.25
C SER A 15 -8.05 4.62 6.97
N ILE A 16 -8.19 5.23 8.16
CA ILE A 16 -7.04 5.68 8.97
C ILE A 16 -6.15 4.50 9.35
N SER A 17 -6.74 3.37 9.78
CA SER A 17 -5.96 2.17 10.11
C SER A 17 -5.14 1.66 8.93
N GLY A 18 -5.70 1.72 7.71
CA GLY A 18 -5.00 1.29 6.50
C GLY A 18 -3.79 2.18 6.18
N VAL A 19 -3.97 3.51 6.20
CA VAL A 19 -2.90 4.46 5.87
C VAL A 19 -1.79 4.47 6.94
N MET A 20 -2.14 4.23 8.20
CA MET A 20 -1.17 4.22 9.32
C MET A 20 -0.42 2.90 9.48
N MET A 21 -0.79 1.84 8.75
CA MET A 21 -0.08 0.57 8.82
C MET A 21 1.38 0.76 8.35
N PRO A 22 2.39 0.44 9.19
CA PRO A 22 3.78 0.63 8.83
C PRO A 22 4.15 -0.32 7.69
N GLY A 23 4.51 0.24 6.54
CA GLY A 23 4.83 -0.52 5.33
C GLY A 23 5.61 0.30 4.31
N PRO A 24 5.97 -0.29 3.15
CA PRO A 24 6.80 0.36 2.14
C PRO A 24 6.23 1.68 1.62
N MET A 25 4.91 1.74 1.37
CA MET A 25 4.22 2.97 0.93
C MET A 25 4.22 4.06 2.00
N PHE A 26 3.99 3.70 3.27
CA PHE A 26 4.08 4.63 4.38
C PHE A 26 5.51 5.18 4.53
N ALA A 27 6.52 4.30 4.49
CA ALA A 27 7.92 4.68 4.59
C ALA A 27 8.38 5.58 3.43
N ALA A 28 7.99 5.25 2.19
CA ALA A 28 8.29 6.06 1.01
C ALA A 28 7.62 7.44 1.09
N THR A 29 6.37 7.49 1.55
CA THR A 29 5.65 8.75 1.76
C THR A 29 6.33 9.59 2.82
N LEU A 30 6.65 9.02 3.98
CA LEU A 30 7.34 9.73 5.06
C LEU A 30 8.70 10.29 4.60
N ALA A 31 9.49 9.49 3.88
CA ALA A 31 10.78 9.91 3.35
C ALA A 31 10.67 11.08 2.34
N LYS A 32 9.62 11.09 1.50
CA LYS A 32 9.39 12.15 0.51
C LYS A 32 8.69 13.38 1.10
N SER A 33 7.90 13.23 2.16
CA SER A 33 7.21 14.33 2.84
C SER A 33 8.16 15.39 3.39
N TYR A 34 9.40 15.01 3.74
CA TYR A 34 10.45 15.97 4.14
C TYR A 34 10.84 16.96 3.03
N LYS A 35 10.63 16.60 1.76
CA LYS A 35 10.98 17.44 0.60
C LYS A 35 9.78 18.19 0.04
N THR A 36 8.59 17.59 0.11
CA THR A 36 7.38 18.17 -0.47
C THR A 36 6.16 17.86 0.40
N PRO A 37 5.39 18.86 0.84
CA PRO A 37 4.23 18.63 1.71
C PRO A 37 3.11 17.84 1.03
N PHE A 38 3.05 17.87 -0.31
CA PHE A 38 2.08 17.13 -1.11
C PHE A 38 2.54 15.71 -1.52
N ALA A 39 3.66 15.21 -1.00
CA ALA A 39 4.19 13.90 -1.38
C ALA A 39 3.16 12.77 -1.20
N GLY A 40 2.37 12.82 -0.11
CA GLY A 40 1.30 11.85 0.14
C GLY A 40 0.21 11.83 -0.93
N ALA A 41 -0.22 13.01 -1.41
CA ALA A 41 -1.24 13.10 -2.45
C ALA A 41 -0.73 12.53 -3.79
N TRP A 42 0.53 12.82 -4.14
CA TRP A 42 1.14 12.27 -5.36
C TRP A 42 1.28 10.75 -5.30
N ILE A 43 1.70 10.21 -4.15
CA ILE A 43 1.87 8.77 -3.96
C ILE A 43 0.51 8.05 -3.96
N SER A 44 -0.51 8.61 -3.30
CA SER A 44 -1.85 8.01 -3.30
C SER A 44 -2.49 8.06 -4.68
N LEU A 45 -2.27 9.14 -5.45
CA LEU A 45 -2.76 9.26 -6.82
C LEU A 45 -2.11 8.21 -7.72
N GLY A 46 -0.80 8.01 -7.61
CA GLY A 46 -0.10 6.94 -8.32
C GLY A 46 -0.58 5.54 -7.95
N HIS A 47 -0.91 5.31 -6.67
CA HIS A 47 -1.50 4.05 -6.20
C HIS A 47 -2.90 3.82 -6.80
N ALA A 48 -3.76 4.84 -6.72
CA ALA A 48 -5.13 4.79 -7.22
C ALA A 48 -5.20 4.50 -8.72
N VAL A 49 -4.23 4.98 -9.51
CA VAL A 49 -4.15 4.69 -10.95
C VAL A 49 -4.06 3.19 -11.24
N VAL A 50 -3.41 2.40 -10.38
CA VAL A 50 -3.32 0.94 -10.53
C VAL A 50 -4.48 0.24 -9.83
N GLU A 51 -4.89 0.72 -8.67
CA GLU A 51 -5.93 0.09 -7.86
C GLU A 51 -7.33 0.22 -8.49
N ILE A 52 -7.69 1.39 -9.04
CA ILE A 52 -9.01 1.63 -9.63
C ILE A 52 -9.31 0.66 -10.78
N PRO A 53 -8.42 0.48 -11.78
CA PRO A 53 -8.63 -0.52 -12.83
C PRO A 53 -8.83 -1.95 -12.29
N VAL A 54 -8.09 -2.34 -11.26
CA VAL A 54 -8.21 -3.66 -10.63
C VAL A 54 -9.57 -3.81 -9.94
N ILE A 55 -10.01 -2.79 -9.19
CA ILE A 55 -11.34 -2.77 -8.57
C ILE A 55 -12.42 -2.90 -9.65
N LEU A 56 -12.32 -2.14 -10.75
CA LEU A 56 -13.26 -2.21 -11.87
C LEU A 56 -13.28 -3.60 -12.51
N LEU A 57 -12.11 -4.21 -12.74
CA LEU A 57 -11.99 -5.58 -13.24
C LEU A 57 -12.73 -6.57 -12.33
N ILE A 58 -12.49 -6.52 -11.02
CA ILE A 58 -13.16 -7.39 -10.05
C ILE A 58 -14.67 -7.15 -10.07
N TYR A 59 -15.08 -5.88 -10.09
CA TYR A 59 -16.49 -5.46 -10.12
C TYR A 59 -17.24 -5.99 -11.35
N PHE A 60 -16.64 -5.95 -12.54
CA PHE A 60 -17.24 -6.47 -13.78
C PHE A 60 -17.26 -8.01 -13.89
N GLY A 61 -16.95 -8.73 -12.81
CA GLY A 61 -17.14 -10.18 -12.73
C GLY A 61 -15.86 -11.01 -12.81
N PHE A 62 -14.69 -10.37 -12.86
CA PHE A 62 -13.41 -11.07 -12.80
C PHE A 62 -13.11 -11.65 -11.40
N ALA A 63 -13.97 -11.41 -10.40
CA ALA A 63 -13.88 -11.97 -9.06
C ALA A 63 -13.69 -13.51 -9.05
N ARG A 64 -14.36 -14.24 -9.96
CA ARG A 64 -14.25 -15.71 -10.04
C ARG A 64 -12.84 -16.17 -10.40
N PHE A 65 -12.11 -15.38 -11.19
CA PHE A 65 -10.72 -15.67 -11.53
C PHE A 65 -9.81 -15.53 -10.30
N PHE A 66 -9.99 -14.48 -9.51
CA PHE A 66 -9.22 -14.27 -8.27
C PHE A 66 -9.56 -15.27 -7.16
N GLN A 67 -10.77 -15.82 -7.15
CA GLN A 67 -11.18 -16.88 -6.22
C GLN A 67 -10.72 -18.29 -6.62
N HIS A 68 -10.18 -18.45 -7.84
CA HIS A 68 -9.64 -19.73 -8.25
C HIS A 68 -8.44 -20.10 -7.38
N GLN A 69 -8.45 -21.29 -6.76
CA GLN A 69 -7.46 -21.71 -5.77
C GLN A 69 -6.02 -21.52 -6.24
N ILE A 70 -5.71 -21.90 -7.48
CA ILE A 70 -4.36 -21.75 -8.04
C ILE A 70 -3.95 -20.28 -8.16
N VAL A 71 -4.85 -19.42 -8.62
CA VAL A 71 -4.58 -17.98 -8.79
C VAL A 71 -4.39 -17.32 -7.43
N HIS A 72 -5.24 -17.67 -6.47
CA HIS A 72 -5.16 -17.16 -5.10
C HIS A 72 -3.83 -17.53 -4.43
N ILE A 73 -3.39 -18.79 -4.56
CA ILE A 73 -2.11 -19.26 -4.02
C ILE A 73 -0.94 -18.53 -4.71
N ALA A 74 -0.98 -18.41 -6.04
CA ALA A 74 0.07 -17.72 -6.79
C ALA A 74 0.19 -16.25 -6.38
N LEU A 75 -0.92 -15.53 -6.27
CA LEU A 75 -0.95 -14.14 -5.82
C LEU A 75 -0.47 -13.98 -4.38
N SER A 76 -0.91 -14.87 -3.48
CA SER A 76 -0.51 -14.82 -2.07
C SER A 76 0.99 -15.07 -1.90
N LEU A 77 1.54 -16.06 -2.61
CA LEU A 77 2.97 -16.38 -2.55
C LEU A 77 3.81 -15.27 -3.19
N THR A 78 3.40 -14.76 -4.34
CA THR A 78 4.11 -13.67 -5.04
C THR A 78 4.06 -12.38 -4.23
N GLY A 79 2.90 -12.03 -3.70
CA GLY A 79 2.73 -10.85 -2.83
C GLY A 79 3.55 -10.97 -1.55
N GLY A 80 3.52 -12.12 -0.88
CA GLY A 80 4.34 -12.38 0.30
C GLY A 80 5.84 -12.30 0.02
N ALA A 81 6.29 -12.93 -1.07
CA ALA A 81 7.69 -12.85 -1.50
C ALA A 81 8.11 -11.41 -1.81
N MET A 82 7.24 -10.62 -2.45
CA MET A 82 7.52 -9.22 -2.74
C MET A 82 7.64 -8.37 -1.47
N ILE A 83 6.81 -8.62 -0.44
CA ILE A 83 6.93 -7.93 0.85
C ILE A 83 8.25 -8.27 1.54
N ILE A 84 8.67 -9.54 1.52
CA ILE A 84 9.97 -9.95 2.08
C ILE A 84 11.11 -9.28 1.32
N PHE A 85 11.04 -9.27 -0.01
CA PHE A 85 12.03 -8.59 -0.86
C PHE A 85 12.12 -7.10 -0.53
N LEU A 86 10.98 -6.42 -0.41
CA LEU A 86 10.93 -5.01 -0.03
C LEU A 86 11.52 -4.78 1.36
N ALA A 87 11.20 -5.63 2.34
CA ALA A 87 11.77 -5.56 3.69
C ALA A 87 13.31 -5.66 3.68
N VAL A 88 13.86 -6.64 2.95
CA VAL A 88 15.32 -6.80 2.81
C VAL A 88 15.94 -5.61 2.07
N SER A 89 15.30 -5.13 1.00
CA SER A 89 15.81 -3.99 0.21
C SER A 89 15.90 -2.70 1.06
N MET A 90 14.86 -2.42 1.86
CA MET A 90 14.84 -1.27 2.77
C MET A 90 15.86 -1.42 3.90
N TYR A 91 16.03 -2.64 4.42
CA TYR A 91 17.05 -2.94 5.41
C TYR A 91 18.47 -2.81 4.86
N ARG A 92 18.72 -3.05 3.57
CA ARG A 92 20.04 -2.85 2.97
C ARG A 92 20.29 -1.37 2.69
N ALA A 93 19.31 -0.64 2.15
CA ALA A 93 19.43 0.77 1.81
C ALA A 93 19.83 1.67 3.01
N ARG A 94 19.49 1.28 4.25
CA ARG A 94 19.94 2.00 5.45
C ARG A 94 21.46 2.03 5.62
N HIS A 95 22.16 0.98 5.15
CA HIS A 95 23.62 0.89 5.26
C HIS A 95 24.28 1.92 4.35
N ASP A 96 23.76 2.08 3.13
CA ASP A 96 24.29 3.04 2.15
C ASP A 96 24.11 4.49 2.62
N VAL A 97 22.94 4.84 3.19
CA VAL A 97 22.68 6.18 3.73
C VAL A 97 23.58 6.53 4.93
N VAL A 98 24.00 5.54 5.73
CA VAL A 98 24.93 5.75 6.85
C VAL A 98 26.38 5.86 6.36
N THR A 99 26.74 5.14 5.29
CA THR A 99 28.10 5.14 4.75
C THR A 99 28.39 6.44 3.97
N GLU A 100 27.41 6.96 3.22
CA GLU A 100 27.54 8.19 2.42
C GLU A 100 27.64 9.49 3.27
N ARG A 101 27.24 9.45 4.56
CA ARG A 101 27.46 10.58 5.48
C ARG A 101 28.88 10.67 6.07
N ARG A 102 29.73 9.67 5.80
CA ARG A 102 31.08 9.56 6.39
C ARG A 102 32.19 10.04 5.46
N ASP A 103 31.84 10.35 4.21
CA ASP A 103 32.69 11.01 3.22
C ASP A 103 32.28 12.49 3.06
#